data_AF-A0A357PR01-F1
#
_entry.id   AF-A0A357PR01-F1
#
_cell.length_a   1.000
_cell.length_b   1.000
_cell.length_c   1.000
_cell.angle_alpha   90.00
_cell.angle_beta   90.00
_cell.angle_gamma   90.00
#
_symmetry.space_group_name_H-M   'P 1'
#
loop_
_entity.id
_entity.type
_entity.pdbx_description
1 polymer ?
#
loop_
_entity_poly.entity_id
_entity_poly.type
_entity_poly.pdbx_seq_one_letter_code
_entity_poly.pdbx_strand_id
1 'polypeptide(L)'
;MKIKNIAFSGFMAAIMLSTGAAMAAPQIASKAYVDTKSASVAAAAVDSALQDNGAIKSALDAKADASTVAEVKTTADTAKSTADEAKNTADDTAAKVNNEENGLAATNKVATDAAAAAAAADTKAGNAQAAAEAAQATADAAATKTELTNGLALKEDTANKTGSITTDNQNSASLFPTIGAVTEWTNKKIADLSDTGLPVNPSNIADGTIAGSKLSDGAVTTEKIADGAVTEDKLSQDLADKVNGAQTSDEVSAAIADAIKNKADKSTTLGGYGITDAMTETEIKTYAVPKPSTDCTAESGRCVLSVDTSGSPYWMDVTKPIDDATTGE
;
A
#
# COMPACT_ATOMS: atom_id res chain seq x y z
N MET A 1 67.11 -73.45 15.01
CA MET A 1 67.59 -74.81 14.63
C MET A 1 68.81 -75.18 15.48
N LYS A 2 69.37 -76.40 15.33
CA LYS A 2 70.47 -76.91 16.15
C LYS A 2 71.85 -76.39 15.71
N ILE A 3 72.73 -76.28 16.70
CA ILE A 3 74.20 -76.16 16.69
C ILE A 3 74.89 -76.91 15.53
N LYS A 4 75.99 -76.35 15.00
CA LYS A 4 77.21 -77.12 14.70
C LYS A 4 78.48 -76.26 14.61
N ASN A 5 79.51 -76.68 15.33
CA ASN A 5 80.89 -76.20 15.14
C ASN A 5 81.46 -76.74 13.83
N ILE A 6 82.45 -76.04 13.28
CA ILE A 6 83.49 -76.66 12.44
C ILE A 6 84.85 -76.26 13.03
N ALA A 7 85.71 -77.23 13.26
CA ALA A 7 87.13 -77.04 13.57
C ALA A 7 87.96 -77.51 12.36
N PHE A 8 89.20 -77.02 12.24
CA PHE A 8 90.14 -77.51 11.22
C PHE A 8 91.52 -77.76 11.85
N SER A 9 92.18 -78.84 11.45
CA SER A 9 93.42 -79.37 12.06
C SER A 9 94.13 -80.35 11.11
N GLY A 10 95.46 -80.50 11.26
CA GLY A 10 96.37 -81.28 10.41
C GLY A 10 97.33 -80.39 9.61
N PHE A 11 98.52 -80.84 9.15
CA PHE A 11 99.20 -82.16 9.21
C PHE A 11 100.72 -81.92 8.87
N MET A 12 101.71 -82.83 8.76
CA MET A 12 101.80 -84.31 8.74
C MET A 12 103.27 -84.77 9.05
N ALA A 13 103.44 -85.96 9.66
CA ALA A 13 104.70 -86.78 9.75
C ALA A 13 105.94 -86.21 10.50
N ALA A 14 106.82 -86.95 11.19
CA ALA A 14 107.13 -88.38 11.39
C ALA A 14 108.20 -89.05 10.48
N ILE A 15 109.18 -89.72 11.11
CA ILE A 15 110.10 -90.74 10.56
C ILE A 15 110.55 -91.69 11.71
N MET A 16 111.14 -92.84 11.39
CA MET A 16 111.21 -94.07 12.24
C MET A 16 112.58 -94.79 12.21
N LEU A 17 112.70 -95.90 12.95
CA LEU A 17 113.80 -96.92 12.97
C LEU A 17 115.09 -96.53 13.75
N SER A 18 115.88 -97.45 14.34
CA SER A 18 115.79 -98.93 14.45
C SER A 18 116.61 -99.52 15.63
N THR A 19 116.28 -100.77 16.01
CA THR A 19 117.07 -101.87 16.67
C THR A 19 118.59 -101.69 16.95
N GLY A 20 119.22 -102.31 17.96
CA GLY A 20 118.80 -103.32 18.96
C GLY A 20 120.00 -104.20 19.43
N ALA A 21 119.82 -105.02 20.49
CA ALA A 21 120.81 -105.98 21.08
C ALA A 21 122.09 -105.37 21.74
N ALA A 22 122.83 -106.03 22.67
CA ALA A 22 122.47 -107.07 23.66
C ALA A 22 123.54 -107.18 24.79
N MET A 23 123.12 -107.63 25.98
CA MET A 23 123.87 -108.31 27.07
C MET A 23 125.38 -108.03 27.30
N ALA A 24 125.70 -107.26 28.36
CA ALA A 24 126.88 -107.48 29.22
C ALA A 24 126.77 -106.71 30.56
N ALA A 25 127.18 -107.31 31.67
CA ALA A 25 127.39 -106.64 32.96
C ALA A 25 128.27 -107.49 33.91
N PRO A 26 128.98 -106.91 34.90
CA PRO A 26 129.34 -105.50 35.08
C PRO A 26 130.87 -105.27 35.17
N GLN A 27 131.31 -104.04 34.90
CA GLN A 27 132.54 -103.48 35.48
C GLN A 27 132.29 -102.02 35.87
N ILE A 28 132.66 -101.64 37.10
CA ILE A 28 132.31 -100.34 37.68
C ILE A 28 133.41 -99.33 37.34
N ALA A 29 133.20 -98.56 36.26
CA ALA A 29 134.02 -97.39 35.97
C ALA A 29 133.69 -96.24 36.95
N SER A 30 134.70 -95.53 37.42
CA SER A 30 134.55 -94.55 38.50
C SER A 30 133.84 -93.25 38.06
N LYS A 31 133.14 -92.62 39.01
CA LYS A 31 132.27 -91.45 38.82
C LYS A 31 132.90 -90.33 37.97
N ALA A 32 134.20 -90.06 38.17
CA ALA A 32 134.92 -88.98 37.49
C ALA A 32 134.89 -89.09 35.95
N TYR A 33 134.91 -90.29 35.37
CA TYR A 33 134.86 -90.45 33.91
C TYR A 33 133.47 -90.10 33.33
N VAL A 34 132.41 -90.38 34.10
CA VAL A 34 131.02 -90.03 33.74
C VAL A 34 130.80 -88.52 33.89
N ASP A 35 131.29 -87.91 34.97
CA ASP A 35 131.21 -86.47 35.22
C ASP A 35 131.91 -85.67 34.10
N THR A 36 133.16 -86.00 33.77
CA THR A 36 133.92 -85.27 32.74
C THR A 36 133.29 -85.37 31.34
N LYS A 37 132.73 -86.54 30.97
CA LYS A 37 132.11 -86.71 29.65
C LYS A 37 130.69 -86.12 29.56
N SER A 38 129.94 -86.10 30.65
CA SER A 38 128.64 -85.40 30.68
C SER A 38 128.80 -83.88 30.63
N ALA A 39 129.83 -83.33 31.29
CA ALA A 39 130.17 -81.90 31.19
C ALA A 39 130.53 -81.47 29.74
N SER A 40 131.35 -82.25 29.02
CA SER A 40 131.77 -81.88 27.66
C SER A 40 130.63 -82.00 26.62
N VAL A 41 129.72 -82.97 26.78
CA VAL A 41 128.53 -83.09 25.93
C VAL A 41 127.52 -81.98 26.22
N ALA A 42 127.36 -81.57 27.49
CA ALA A 42 126.50 -80.45 27.85
C ALA A 42 127.00 -79.11 27.27
N ALA A 43 128.30 -78.83 27.34
CA ALA A 43 128.89 -77.62 26.77
C ALA A 43 128.68 -77.54 25.24
N ALA A 44 128.99 -78.62 24.51
CA ALA A 44 128.81 -78.67 23.06
C ALA A 44 127.33 -78.50 22.63
N ALA A 45 126.38 -79.03 23.41
CA ALA A 45 124.95 -78.85 23.15
C ALA A 45 124.50 -77.40 23.37
N VAL A 46 125.05 -76.71 24.38
CA VAL A 46 124.78 -75.29 24.64
C VAL A 46 125.38 -74.39 23.56
N ASP A 47 126.61 -74.63 23.13
CA ASP A 47 127.25 -73.86 22.05
C ASP A 47 126.56 -74.07 20.68
N SER A 48 126.00 -75.26 20.42
CA SER A 48 125.14 -75.49 19.26
C SER A 48 123.85 -74.68 19.38
N ALA A 49 123.13 -74.79 20.50
CA ALA A 49 121.87 -74.08 20.72
C ALA A 49 122.03 -72.55 20.72
N LEU A 50 123.20 -72.01 21.09
CA LEU A 50 123.53 -70.59 20.98
C LEU A 50 123.76 -70.17 19.52
N GLN A 51 124.45 -71.00 18.71
CA GLN A 51 124.61 -70.76 17.27
C GLN A 51 123.27 -70.88 16.52
N ASP A 52 122.43 -71.86 16.86
CA ASP A 52 121.09 -72.03 16.31
C ASP A 52 120.20 -70.83 16.64
N ASN A 53 120.24 -70.30 17.87
CA ASN A 53 119.53 -69.06 18.22
C ASN A 53 120.09 -67.82 17.50
N GLY A 54 121.42 -67.74 17.29
CA GLY A 54 122.03 -66.69 16.48
C GLY A 54 121.58 -66.74 15.02
N ALA A 55 121.48 -67.94 14.45
CA ALA A 55 120.95 -68.18 13.11
C ALA A 55 119.45 -67.85 13.01
N ILE A 56 118.64 -68.24 14.01
CA ILE A 56 117.21 -67.90 14.10
C ILE A 56 117.00 -66.39 14.18
N LYS A 57 117.78 -65.66 15.00
CA LYS A 57 117.71 -64.19 15.03
C LYS A 57 118.12 -63.58 13.69
N SER A 58 119.21 -64.06 13.10
CA SER A 58 119.67 -63.57 11.79
C SER A 58 118.64 -63.82 10.68
N ALA A 59 117.94 -64.97 10.71
CA ALA A 59 116.86 -65.31 9.79
C ALA A 59 115.54 -64.55 10.08
N LEU A 60 115.32 -64.08 11.31
CA LEU A 60 114.19 -63.23 11.66
C LEU A 60 114.44 -61.78 11.24
N ASP A 61 115.64 -61.25 11.52
CA ASP A 61 116.07 -59.92 11.10
C ASP A 61 116.11 -59.82 9.56
N ALA A 62 116.62 -60.85 8.86
CA ALA A 62 116.59 -60.97 7.40
C ALA A 62 115.18 -61.19 6.80
N LYS A 63 114.14 -61.29 7.64
CA LYS A 63 112.73 -61.41 7.24
C LYS A 63 111.89 -60.21 7.72
N ALA A 64 112.48 -59.30 8.48
CA ALA A 64 111.89 -58.09 9.02
C ALA A 64 112.66 -56.86 8.49
N ASP A 65 112.60 -56.67 7.18
CA ASP A 65 113.23 -55.52 6.52
C ASP A 65 112.64 -54.20 7.05
N ALA A 66 113.47 -53.16 7.15
CA ALA A 66 113.06 -51.88 7.72
C ALA A 66 111.97 -51.20 6.86
N SER A 67 111.92 -51.50 5.56
CA SER A 67 110.89 -51.03 4.64
C SER A 67 109.49 -51.51 5.05
N THR A 68 109.31 -52.80 5.35
CA THR A 68 107.99 -53.36 5.65
C THR A 68 107.40 -52.80 6.95
N VAL A 69 108.23 -52.44 7.94
CA VAL A 69 107.76 -51.77 9.16
C VAL A 69 107.34 -50.33 8.87
N ALA A 70 108.06 -49.61 8.01
CA ALA A 70 107.70 -48.26 7.58
C ALA A 70 106.41 -48.23 6.72
N GLU A 71 106.24 -49.20 5.83
CA GLU A 71 105.04 -49.40 5.01
C GLU A 71 103.82 -49.72 5.88
N VAL A 72 103.95 -50.63 6.86
CA VAL A 72 102.88 -50.93 7.82
C VAL A 72 102.51 -49.70 8.66
N LYS A 73 103.49 -48.91 9.11
CA LYS A 73 103.19 -47.66 9.83
C LYS A 73 102.47 -46.65 8.93
N THR A 74 102.96 -46.42 7.72
CA THR A 74 102.33 -45.50 6.74
C THR A 74 100.91 -45.94 6.41
N THR A 75 100.68 -47.25 6.27
CA THR A 75 99.34 -47.83 6.06
C THR A 75 98.43 -47.60 7.26
N ALA A 76 98.94 -47.75 8.50
CA ALA A 76 98.18 -47.51 9.72
C ALA A 76 97.86 -46.01 9.93
N ASP A 77 98.82 -45.11 9.67
CA ASP A 77 98.62 -43.66 9.72
C ASP A 77 97.57 -43.22 8.68
N THR A 78 97.65 -43.76 7.46
CA THR A 78 96.68 -43.50 6.37
C THR A 78 95.29 -44.01 6.74
N ALA A 79 95.18 -45.26 7.19
CA ALA A 79 93.91 -45.84 7.63
C ALA A 79 93.31 -45.08 8.82
N LYS A 80 94.15 -44.51 9.70
CA LYS A 80 93.68 -43.62 10.76
C LYS A 80 93.15 -42.29 10.21
N SER A 81 93.83 -41.64 9.26
CA SER A 81 93.32 -40.42 8.61
C SER A 81 91.95 -40.68 7.98
N THR A 82 91.83 -41.75 7.19
CA THR A 82 90.56 -42.14 6.56
C THR A 82 89.47 -42.45 7.59
N ALA A 83 89.80 -43.04 8.74
CA ALA A 83 88.83 -43.29 9.81
C ALA A 83 88.39 -42.00 10.53
N ASP A 84 89.31 -41.07 10.78
CA ASP A 84 89.02 -39.77 11.39
C ASP A 84 88.19 -38.88 10.42
N GLU A 85 88.51 -38.88 9.13
CA GLU A 85 87.75 -38.23 8.05
C GLU A 85 86.33 -38.81 7.91
N ALA A 86 86.21 -40.14 7.92
CA ALA A 86 84.91 -40.83 7.90
C ALA A 86 84.08 -40.51 9.16
N LYS A 87 84.71 -40.39 10.32
CA LYS A 87 84.02 -39.99 11.56
C LYS A 87 83.52 -38.55 11.47
N ASN A 88 84.36 -37.61 11.02
CA ASN A 88 83.95 -36.21 10.85
C ASN A 88 82.78 -36.09 9.86
N THR A 89 82.82 -36.86 8.76
CA THR A 89 81.73 -36.94 7.77
C THR A 89 80.43 -37.49 8.38
N ALA A 90 80.53 -38.48 9.28
CA ALA A 90 79.37 -39.04 9.98
C ALA A 90 78.78 -38.06 11.01
N ASP A 91 79.62 -37.35 11.77
CA ASP A 91 79.21 -36.31 12.72
C ASP A 91 78.49 -35.16 12.00
N ASP A 92 79.06 -34.66 10.90
CA ASP A 92 78.45 -33.64 10.02
C ASP A 92 77.10 -34.09 9.44
N THR A 93 76.98 -35.37 9.12
CA THR A 93 75.73 -35.96 8.59
C THR A 93 74.67 -36.04 9.68
N ALA A 94 75.03 -36.48 10.89
CA ALA A 94 74.12 -36.50 12.04
C ALA A 94 73.63 -35.09 12.42
N ALA A 95 74.50 -34.08 12.35
CA ALA A 95 74.14 -32.69 12.59
C ALA A 95 73.13 -32.15 11.55
N LYS A 96 73.25 -32.54 10.27
CA LYS A 96 72.28 -32.20 9.22
C LYS A 96 70.94 -32.88 9.44
N VAL A 97 70.93 -34.18 9.72
CA VAL A 97 69.71 -34.95 10.00
C VAL A 97 68.93 -34.37 11.18
N ASN A 98 69.60 -34.04 12.30
CA ASN A 98 68.95 -33.39 13.44
C ASN A 98 68.29 -32.04 13.08
N ASN A 99 68.90 -31.24 12.19
CA ASN A 99 68.32 -29.96 11.76
C ASN A 99 67.09 -30.17 10.86
N GLU A 100 67.12 -31.16 9.96
CA GLU A 100 65.97 -31.52 9.12
C GLU A 100 64.81 -32.10 9.94
N GLU A 101 65.10 -32.96 10.93
CA GLU A 101 64.10 -33.52 11.84
C GLU A 101 63.41 -32.43 12.69
N ASN A 102 64.18 -31.46 13.22
CA ASN A 102 63.62 -30.30 13.91
C ASN A 102 62.75 -29.43 12.98
N GLY A 103 63.18 -29.24 11.72
CA GLY A 103 62.38 -28.52 10.71
C GLY A 103 61.06 -29.22 10.42
N LEU A 104 61.08 -30.54 10.21
CA LEU A 104 59.89 -31.36 10.00
C LEU A 104 58.95 -31.34 11.21
N ALA A 105 59.47 -31.42 12.43
CA ALA A 105 58.69 -31.33 13.66
C ALA A 105 57.98 -29.97 13.78
N ALA A 106 58.66 -28.86 13.47
CA ALA A 106 58.07 -27.53 13.45
C ALA A 106 56.97 -27.41 12.37
N THR A 107 57.21 -27.91 11.16
CA THR A 107 56.19 -27.95 10.08
C THR A 107 54.96 -28.76 10.47
N ASN A 108 55.15 -29.94 11.08
CA ASN A 108 54.06 -30.79 11.54
C ASN A 108 53.24 -30.15 12.67
N LYS A 109 53.90 -29.39 13.57
CA LYS A 109 53.19 -28.60 14.59
C LYS A 109 52.31 -27.53 13.93
N VAL A 110 52.84 -26.75 12.98
CA VAL A 110 52.06 -25.71 12.27
C VAL A 110 50.86 -26.32 11.53
N ALA A 111 51.02 -27.48 10.88
CA ALA A 111 49.91 -28.19 10.25
C ALA A 111 48.85 -28.65 11.27
N THR A 112 49.27 -29.11 12.44
CA THR A 112 48.36 -29.54 13.54
C THR A 112 47.61 -28.35 14.15
N ASP A 113 48.31 -27.24 14.43
CA ASP A 113 47.71 -26.01 14.94
C ASP A 113 46.69 -25.44 13.94
N ALA A 114 47.01 -25.46 12.63
CA ALA A 114 46.12 -25.01 11.57
C ALA A 114 44.87 -25.89 11.42
N ALA A 115 45.01 -27.22 11.53
CA ALA A 115 43.87 -28.13 11.52
C ALA A 115 42.94 -27.92 12.73
N ALA A 116 43.51 -27.67 13.92
CA ALA A 116 42.74 -27.32 15.11
C ALA A 116 42.01 -25.98 14.96
N ALA A 117 42.65 -24.98 14.35
CA ALA A 117 42.04 -23.68 14.05
C ALA A 117 40.89 -23.80 13.02
N ALA A 118 41.03 -24.66 12.00
CA ALA A 118 39.96 -24.96 11.04
C ALA A 118 38.75 -25.60 11.72
N ALA A 119 38.95 -26.66 12.52
CA ALA A 119 37.86 -27.31 13.26
C ALA A 119 37.14 -26.36 14.24
N ALA A 120 37.87 -25.42 14.87
CA ALA A 120 37.27 -24.37 15.69
C ALA A 120 36.47 -23.34 14.86
N ALA A 121 36.92 -23.02 13.65
CA ALA A 121 36.19 -22.15 12.72
C ALA A 121 34.90 -22.81 12.21
N ASP A 122 34.94 -24.10 11.83
CA ASP A 122 33.77 -24.88 11.41
C ASP A 122 32.73 -24.98 12.55
N THR A 123 33.20 -25.25 13.78
CA THR A 123 32.34 -25.26 14.99
C THR A 123 31.66 -23.90 15.19
N LYS A 124 32.40 -22.79 14.98
CA LYS A 124 31.86 -21.43 15.10
C LYS A 124 30.88 -21.10 13.98
N ALA A 125 31.11 -21.60 12.76
CA ALA A 125 30.20 -21.45 11.62
C ALA A 125 28.88 -22.20 11.85
N GLY A 126 28.94 -23.46 12.30
CA GLY A 126 27.74 -24.24 12.66
C GLY A 126 26.92 -23.59 13.78
N ASN A 127 27.57 -23.09 14.82
CA ASN A 127 26.90 -22.34 15.89
C ASN A 127 26.26 -21.03 15.39
N ALA A 128 26.89 -20.33 14.44
CA ALA A 128 26.34 -19.13 13.82
C ALA A 128 25.14 -19.44 12.91
N GLN A 129 25.18 -20.54 12.16
CA GLN A 129 24.07 -21.02 11.36
C GLN A 129 22.86 -21.37 12.24
N ALA A 130 23.05 -22.18 13.30
CA ALA A 130 21.97 -22.53 14.23
C ALA A 130 21.35 -21.29 14.91
N ALA A 131 22.16 -20.28 15.23
CA ALA A 131 21.65 -19.01 15.76
C ALA A 131 20.84 -18.21 14.72
N ALA A 132 21.23 -18.22 13.45
CA ALA A 132 20.48 -17.59 12.36
C ALA A 132 19.15 -18.31 12.07
N GLU A 133 19.14 -19.64 12.06
CA GLU A 133 17.92 -20.46 11.90
C GLU A 133 16.93 -20.22 13.05
N ALA A 134 17.40 -20.15 14.30
CA ALA A 134 16.58 -19.82 15.45
C ALA A 134 16.03 -18.37 15.40
N ALA A 135 16.82 -17.41 14.91
CA ALA A 135 16.37 -16.03 14.71
C ALA A 135 15.29 -15.93 13.61
N GLN A 136 15.45 -16.65 12.49
CA GLN A 136 14.46 -16.69 11.42
C GLN A 136 13.13 -17.29 11.91
N ALA A 137 13.16 -18.45 12.58
CA ALA A 137 11.96 -19.07 13.15
C ALA A 137 11.23 -18.15 14.16
N THR A 138 11.98 -17.31 14.88
CA THR A 138 11.41 -16.30 15.79
C THR A 138 10.72 -15.16 15.03
N ALA A 139 11.30 -14.71 13.91
CA ALA A 139 10.70 -13.69 13.04
C ALA A 139 9.44 -14.21 12.34
N ASP A 140 9.47 -15.43 11.82
CA ASP A 140 8.33 -16.08 11.15
C ASP A 140 7.14 -16.24 12.11
N ALA A 141 7.39 -16.67 13.35
CA ALA A 141 6.36 -16.76 14.39
C ALA A 141 5.75 -15.39 14.75
N ALA A 142 6.54 -14.31 14.73
CA ALA A 142 6.06 -12.95 14.95
C ALA A 142 5.22 -12.42 13.78
N ALA A 143 5.59 -12.77 12.54
CA ALA A 143 4.80 -12.47 11.34
C ALA A 143 3.44 -13.18 11.38
N THR A 144 3.42 -14.50 11.59
CA THR A 144 2.17 -15.29 11.71
C THR A 144 1.25 -14.77 12.82
N LYS A 145 1.82 -14.38 13.97
CA LYS A 145 1.04 -13.76 15.07
C LYS A 145 0.41 -12.43 14.64
N THR A 146 1.11 -11.63 13.84
CA THR A 146 0.61 -10.34 13.33
C THR A 146 -0.51 -10.54 12.32
N GLU A 147 -0.36 -11.47 11.36
CA GLU A 147 -1.41 -11.83 10.40
C GLU A 147 -2.66 -12.36 11.11
N LEU A 148 -2.50 -13.27 12.08
CA LEU A 148 -3.59 -13.81 12.87
C LEU A 148 -4.33 -12.71 13.66
N THR A 149 -3.59 -11.76 14.25
CA THR A 149 -4.18 -10.62 14.99
C THR A 149 -5.01 -9.72 14.05
N ASN A 150 -4.48 -9.41 12.87
CA ASN A 150 -5.18 -8.61 11.86
C ASN A 150 -6.43 -9.33 11.31
N GLY A 151 -6.34 -10.64 11.09
CA GLY A 151 -7.47 -11.46 10.64
C GLY A 151 -8.58 -11.59 11.69
N LEU A 152 -8.24 -11.54 12.99
CA LEU A 152 -9.20 -11.63 14.08
C LEU A 152 -9.94 -10.30 14.32
N ALA A 153 -9.29 -9.17 14.09
CA ALA A 153 -9.86 -7.83 14.26
C ALA A 153 -11.05 -7.52 13.32
N LEU A 154 -11.22 -8.31 12.25
CA LEU A 154 -12.31 -8.22 11.27
C LEU A 154 -13.36 -9.34 11.42
N LYS A 155 -13.36 -10.07 12.54
CA LYS A 155 -14.35 -11.12 12.84
C LYS A 155 -15.41 -10.64 13.84
N GLU A 156 -16.61 -11.16 13.65
CA GLU A 156 -17.71 -11.03 14.60
C GLU A 156 -17.43 -11.90 15.84
N ASP A 157 -17.38 -11.29 17.02
CA ASP A 157 -17.18 -11.93 18.32
C ASP A 157 -18.14 -11.30 19.36
N THR A 158 -18.20 -11.88 20.56
CA THR A 158 -18.91 -11.32 21.72
C THR A 158 -18.41 -9.92 22.08
N ALA A 159 -17.11 -9.63 21.96
CA ALA A 159 -16.52 -8.36 22.39
C ALA A 159 -16.87 -7.14 21.50
N ASN A 160 -17.19 -7.36 20.23
CA ASN A 160 -17.59 -6.30 19.29
C ASN A 160 -19.09 -6.33 18.93
N LYS A 161 -19.88 -7.14 19.64
CA LYS A 161 -21.34 -7.16 19.52
C LYS A 161 -21.99 -6.02 20.27
N THR A 162 -22.88 -5.31 19.58
CA THR A 162 -23.59 -4.15 20.12
C THR A 162 -25.09 -4.44 20.26
N GLY A 163 -25.63 -4.13 21.44
CA GLY A 163 -27.05 -4.34 21.80
C GLY A 163 -28.00 -3.27 21.24
N SER A 164 -27.49 -2.28 20.51
CA SER A 164 -28.28 -1.21 19.89
C SER A 164 -27.58 -0.69 18.63
N ILE A 165 -28.32 -0.14 17.68
CA ILE A 165 -27.76 0.57 16.52
C ILE A 165 -27.34 1.99 16.96
N THR A 166 -26.11 2.39 16.62
CA THR A 166 -25.54 3.72 16.87
C THR A 166 -24.95 4.29 15.57
N THR A 167 -24.57 5.57 15.54
CA THR A 167 -23.89 6.15 14.37
C THR A 167 -22.56 5.44 14.09
N ASP A 168 -21.88 4.97 15.14
CA ASP A 168 -20.57 4.33 15.04
C ASP A 168 -20.66 2.93 14.40
N ASN A 169 -21.59 2.09 14.84
CA ASN A 169 -21.74 0.74 14.26
C ASN A 169 -22.43 0.73 12.88
N GLN A 170 -23.16 1.78 12.51
CA GLN A 170 -23.64 1.97 11.13
C GLN A 170 -22.50 2.22 10.12
N ASN A 171 -21.33 2.69 10.57
CA ASN A 171 -20.21 3.09 9.72
C ASN A 171 -18.91 2.32 10.03
N SER A 172 -18.96 1.30 10.88
CA SER A 172 -17.79 0.53 11.30
C SER A 172 -17.67 -0.80 10.56
N ALA A 173 -16.44 -1.14 10.15
CA ALA A 173 -16.10 -2.45 9.61
C ALA A 173 -15.81 -3.52 10.70
N SER A 174 -15.88 -3.15 11.99
CA SER A 174 -15.48 -4.01 13.12
C SER A 174 -16.43 -4.02 14.32
N LEU A 175 -17.53 -3.25 14.29
CA LEU A 175 -18.59 -3.28 15.31
C LEU A 175 -19.86 -3.88 14.70
N PHE A 176 -20.36 -4.97 15.27
CA PHE A 176 -21.47 -5.74 14.70
C PHE A 176 -22.72 -5.60 15.58
N PRO A 177 -23.84 -5.06 15.09
CA PRO A 177 -25.08 -5.05 15.85
C PRO A 177 -25.68 -6.45 15.93
N THR A 178 -26.25 -6.80 17.09
CA THR A 178 -26.96 -8.07 17.25
C THR A 178 -28.25 -8.10 16.41
N ILE A 179 -28.74 -9.30 16.09
CA ILE A 179 -30.04 -9.47 15.40
C ILE A 179 -31.16 -8.75 16.17
N GLY A 180 -31.17 -8.84 17.51
CA GLY A 180 -32.10 -8.09 18.36
C GLY A 180 -32.00 -6.57 18.16
N ALA A 181 -30.79 -6.00 18.19
CA ALA A 181 -30.56 -4.58 17.93
C ALA A 181 -31.04 -4.12 16.54
N VAL A 182 -30.83 -4.94 15.51
CA VAL A 182 -31.32 -4.68 14.14
C VAL A 182 -32.85 -4.74 14.10
N THR A 183 -33.48 -5.74 14.73
CA THR A 183 -34.93 -5.87 14.81
C THR A 183 -35.57 -4.72 15.58
N GLU A 184 -35.04 -4.34 16.73
CA GLU A 184 -35.53 -3.22 17.54
C GLU A 184 -35.40 -1.88 16.80
N TRP A 185 -34.23 -1.61 16.20
CA TRP A 185 -34.04 -0.39 15.40
C TRP A 185 -34.95 -0.35 14.18
N THR A 186 -35.13 -1.47 13.47
CA THR A 186 -36.01 -1.55 12.31
C THR A 186 -37.47 -1.33 12.70
N ASN A 187 -37.94 -2.00 13.76
CA ASN A 187 -39.30 -1.84 14.28
C ASN A 187 -39.54 -0.41 14.79
N LYS A 188 -38.57 0.18 15.50
CA LYS A 188 -38.64 1.60 15.88
C LYS A 188 -38.68 2.50 14.65
N LYS A 189 -37.86 2.27 13.64
CA LYS A 189 -37.84 3.12 12.45
C LYS A 189 -39.12 3.02 11.63
N ILE A 190 -39.77 1.84 11.61
CA ILE A 190 -41.10 1.63 11.05
C ILE A 190 -42.16 2.36 11.88
N ALA A 191 -42.12 2.30 13.22
CA ALA A 191 -43.04 3.03 14.09
C ALA A 191 -42.89 4.56 13.91
N ASP A 192 -41.66 5.08 13.93
CA ASP A 192 -41.37 6.50 13.72
C ASP A 192 -41.91 6.98 12.35
N LEU A 193 -41.81 6.15 11.29
CA LEU A 193 -42.37 6.43 9.96
C LEU A 193 -43.90 6.20 9.86
N SER A 194 -44.48 5.42 10.76
CA SER A 194 -45.94 5.25 10.86
C SER A 194 -46.58 6.48 11.53
N ASP A 195 -45.94 7.03 12.55
CA ASP A 195 -46.43 8.18 13.31
C ASP A 195 -46.16 9.52 12.59
N THR A 196 -45.00 9.66 11.94
CA THR A 196 -44.63 10.90 11.20
C THR A 196 -44.94 10.85 9.70
N GLY A 197 -45.31 9.67 9.17
CA GLY A 197 -45.52 9.43 7.75
C GLY A 197 -44.22 9.17 6.97
N LEU A 198 -44.37 8.71 5.72
CA LEU A 198 -43.26 8.65 4.77
C LEU A 198 -42.91 10.06 4.26
N PRO A 199 -41.62 10.38 4.02
CA PRO A 199 -41.22 11.64 3.42
C PRO A 199 -41.90 11.85 2.05
N VAL A 200 -42.77 12.84 1.96
CA VAL A 200 -43.45 13.22 0.72
C VAL A 200 -42.48 13.96 -0.21
N ASN A 201 -42.36 13.46 -1.45
CA ASN A 201 -41.52 14.02 -2.49
C ASN A 201 -42.33 14.08 -3.79
N PRO A 202 -42.09 15.03 -4.72
CA PRO A 202 -42.83 15.09 -5.98
C PRO A 202 -42.82 13.79 -6.78
N SER A 203 -41.76 12.98 -6.67
CA SER A 203 -41.64 11.68 -7.33
C SER A 203 -42.38 10.51 -6.66
N ASN A 204 -42.97 10.68 -5.47
CA ASN A 204 -43.79 9.66 -4.80
C ASN A 204 -45.27 10.01 -4.67
N ILE A 205 -45.70 11.12 -5.29
CA ILE A 205 -47.12 11.48 -5.48
C ILE A 205 -47.41 11.41 -6.98
N ALA A 206 -48.10 10.36 -7.43
CA ALA A 206 -48.50 10.23 -8.84
C ALA A 206 -49.60 11.25 -9.21
N ASP A 207 -49.62 11.69 -10.46
CA ASP A 207 -50.58 12.68 -10.96
C ASP A 207 -52.04 12.29 -10.66
N GLY A 208 -52.85 13.28 -10.26
CA GLY A 208 -54.25 13.07 -9.87
C GLY A 208 -54.47 12.36 -8.52
N THR A 209 -53.43 11.86 -7.84
CA THR A 209 -53.58 11.13 -6.57
C THR A 209 -54.18 11.98 -5.44
N ILE A 210 -53.98 13.30 -5.46
CA ILE A 210 -54.55 14.25 -4.50
C ILE A 210 -55.89 14.78 -5.03
N ALA A 211 -56.92 13.95 -4.96
CA ALA A 211 -58.30 14.34 -5.24
C ALA A 211 -58.85 15.26 -4.13
N GLY A 212 -59.87 16.07 -4.45
CA GLY A 212 -60.48 17.00 -3.49
C GLY A 212 -60.99 16.34 -2.20
N SER A 213 -61.43 15.08 -2.25
CA SER A 213 -61.84 14.31 -1.06
C SER A 213 -60.69 13.95 -0.09
N LYS A 214 -59.43 14.22 -0.46
CA LYS A 214 -58.25 14.13 0.43
C LYS A 214 -57.83 15.50 0.99
N LEU A 215 -58.54 16.57 0.63
CA LEU A 215 -58.30 17.93 1.12
C LEU A 215 -59.50 18.34 1.98
N SER A 216 -59.29 18.51 3.29
CA SER A 216 -60.32 19.09 4.17
C SER A 216 -60.63 20.54 3.77
N ASP A 217 -61.81 21.03 4.12
CA ASP A 217 -62.16 22.44 3.92
C ASP A 217 -61.11 23.37 4.56
N GLY A 218 -60.63 24.35 3.79
CA GLY A 218 -59.53 25.24 4.22
C GLY A 218 -58.14 24.61 4.30
N ALA A 219 -57.95 23.35 3.89
CA ALA A 219 -56.62 22.72 3.89
C ALA A 219 -55.62 23.44 2.96
N VAL A 220 -56.10 23.97 1.83
CA VAL A 220 -55.35 24.86 0.94
C VAL A 220 -55.67 26.31 1.31
N THR A 221 -54.65 27.06 1.74
CA THR A 221 -54.73 28.49 2.08
C THR A 221 -53.80 29.28 1.16
N THR A 222 -53.97 30.60 1.09
CA THR A 222 -53.10 31.49 0.28
C THR A 222 -51.62 31.33 0.64
N GLU A 223 -51.28 31.27 1.93
CA GLU A 223 -49.92 31.04 2.44
C GLU A 223 -49.29 29.70 1.97
N LYS A 224 -50.11 28.70 1.62
CA LYS A 224 -49.65 27.39 1.11
C LYS A 224 -49.55 27.34 -0.42
N ILE A 225 -49.96 28.40 -1.12
CA ILE A 225 -49.84 28.53 -2.58
C ILE A 225 -48.65 29.45 -2.84
N ALA A 226 -47.57 28.90 -3.40
CA ALA A 226 -46.42 29.71 -3.81
C ALA A 226 -46.78 30.65 -4.98
N ASP A 227 -46.07 31.77 -5.10
CA ASP A 227 -46.25 32.71 -6.21
C ASP A 227 -46.11 32.01 -7.57
N GLY A 228 -47.08 32.24 -8.47
CA GLY A 228 -47.13 31.58 -9.78
C GLY A 228 -47.51 30.09 -9.75
N ALA A 229 -47.80 29.49 -8.59
CA ALA A 229 -48.27 28.09 -8.54
C ALA A 229 -49.66 27.92 -9.20
N VAL A 230 -50.50 28.94 -9.14
CA VAL A 230 -51.73 29.07 -9.94
C VAL A 230 -51.46 30.08 -11.06
N THR A 231 -51.62 29.64 -12.31
CA THR A 231 -51.48 30.43 -13.55
C THR A 231 -52.82 30.50 -14.28
N GLU A 232 -52.95 31.39 -15.27
CA GLU A 232 -54.17 31.52 -16.09
C GLU A 232 -54.59 30.16 -16.70
N ASP A 233 -53.65 29.40 -17.26
CA ASP A 233 -53.86 28.03 -17.80
C ASP A 233 -54.40 27.00 -16.78
N LYS A 234 -54.38 27.32 -15.47
CA LYS A 234 -54.87 26.44 -14.39
C LYS A 234 -56.22 26.88 -13.83
N LEU A 235 -56.74 28.03 -14.27
CA LEU A 235 -58.09 28.48 -13.94
C LEU A 235 -59.09 27.92 -14.96
N SER A 236 -60.35 27.80 -14.59
CA SER A 236 -61.40 27.40 -15.54
C SER A 236 -61.75 28.55 -16.48
N GLN A 237 -62.07 28.23 -17.73
CA GLN A 237 -62.61 29.21 -18.68
C GLN A 237 -63.86 29.91 -18.10
N ASP A 238 -64.73 29.17 -17.40
CA ASP A 238 -65.89 29.72 -16.68
C ASP A 238 -65.52 30.79 -15.63
N LEU A 239 -64.37 30.68 -14.95
CA LEU A 239 -63.89 31.71 -14.03
C LEU A 239 -63.31 32.91 -14.80
N ALA A 240 -62.53 32.66 -15.86
CA ALA A 240 -62.02 33.71 -16.73
C ALA A 240 -63.16 34.51 -17.39
N ASP A 241 -64.19 33.84 -17.89
CA ASP A 241 -65.38 34.43 -18.49
C ASP A 241 -66.20 35.24 -17.46
N LYS A 242 -66.21 34.85 -16.19
CA LYS A 242 -66.86 35.61 -15.10
C LYS A 242 -66.06 36.84 -14.68
N VAL A 243 -64.73 36.73 -14.58
CA VAL A 243 -63.85 37.87 -14.28
C VAL A 243 -63.88 38.87 -15.43
N ASN A 244 -63.73 38.41 -16.66
CA ASN A 244 -63.88 39.22 -17.86
C ASN A 244 -65.29 39.81 -17.94
N GLY A 245 -66.33 38.99 -17.76
CA GLY A 245 -67.74 39.41 -17.75
C GLY A 245 -68.04 40.56 -16.79
N ALA A 246 -67.48 40.51 -15.58
CA ALA A 246 -67.60 41.57 -14.58
C ALA A 246 -66.80 42.85 -14.89
N GLN A 247 -65.91 42.81 -15.90
CA GLN A 247 -65.15 43.97 -16.39
C GLN A 247 -65.56 44.42 -17.79
N THR A 248 -66.20 43.56 -18.59
CA THR A 248 -66.65 43.87 -19.95
C THR A 248 -67.86 44.79 -19.90
N SER A 249 -67.56 46.07 -20.04
CA SER A 249 -67.98 46.92 -21.16
C SER A 249 -69.45 46.94 -21.61
N ASP A 250 -70.20 45.85 -21.65
CA ASP A 250 -71.52 45.79 -22.29
C ASP A 250 -72.61 46.43 -21.43
N GLU A 251 -72.67 46.13 -20.12
CA GLU A 251 -73.56 46.85 -19.20
C GLU A 251 -73.17 48.34 -19.09
N VAL A 252 -71.87 48.63 -19.07
CA VAL A 252 -71.32 49.99 -19.02
C VAL A 252 -71.63 50.77 -20.30
N SER A 253 -71.51 50.13 -21.47
CA SER A 253 -71.79 50.73 -22.78
C SER A 253 -73.29 50.87 -23.02
N ALA A 254 -74.12 49.95 -22.53
CA ALA A 254 -75.56 50.10 -22.51
C ALA A 254 -75.97 51.30 -21.66
N ALA A 255 -75.43 51.43 -20.44
CA ALA A 255 -75.68 52.57 -19.56
C ALA A 255 -75.21 53.91 -20.17
N ILE A 256 -74.03 53.95 -20.79
CA ILE A 256 -73.52 55.12 -21.51
C ILE A 256 -74.41 55.45 -22.72
N ALA A 257 -74.79 54.45 -23.53
CA ALA A 257 -75.61 54.63 -24.72
C ALA A 257 -77.04 55.08 -24.37
N ASP A 258 -77.61 54.63 -23.24
CA ASP A 258 -78.91 55.09 -22.78
C ASP A 258 -78.84 56.48 -22.12
N ALA A 259 -77.77 56.80 -21.40
CA ALA A 259 -77.52 58.16 -20.92
C ALA A 259 -77.40 59.17 -22.09
N ILE A 260 -76.75 58.77 -23.18
CA ILE A 260 -76.64 59.58 -24.41
C ILE A 260 -77.99 59.71 -25.11
N LYS A 261 -78.76 58.61 -25.33
CA LYS A 261 -80.12 58.68 -25.92
C LYS A 261 -81.04 59.59 -25.11
N ASN A 262 -81.12 59.40 -23.79
CA ASN A 262 -81.94 60.22 -22.89
C ASN A 262 -81.56 61.72 -22.87
N LYS A 263 -80.39 62.10 -23.39
CA LYS A 263 -80.00 63.50 -23.65
C LYS A 263 -80.38 63.93 -25.07
N ALA A 264 -80.08 63.11 -26.08
CA ALA A 264 -80.40 63.37 -27.48
C ALA A 264 -81.92 63.52 -27.73
N ASP A 265 -82.74 62.64 -27.16
CA ASP A 265 -84.19 62.65 -27.31
C ASP A 265 -84.80 63.96 -26.80
N LYS A 266 -84.29 64.50 -25.69
CA LYS A 266 -84.71 65.79 -25.14
C LYS A 266 -84.30 66.94 -26.08
N SER A 267 -83.12 66.85 -26.69
CA SER A 267 -82.60 67.78 -27.70
C SER A 267 -83.41 67.83 -29.02
N THR A 268 -84.54 67.12 -29.13
CA THR A 268 -85.45 67.19 -30.28
C THR A 268 -86.61 68.19 -30.09
N THR A 269 -86.80 68.75 -28.88
CA THR A 269 -87.93 69.66 -28.57
C THR A 269 -87.47 70.94 -27.88
N LEU A 270 -88.22 72.04 -28.04
CA LEU A 270 -87.93 73.32 -27.37
C LEU A 270 -87.82 73.15 -25.84
N GLY A 271 -88.78 72.46 -25.22
CA GLY A 271 -88.77 72.18 -23.78
C GLY A 271 -87.59 71.32 -23.33
N GLY A 272 -87.07 70.42 -24.18
CA GLY A 272 -85.90 69.62 -23.88
C GLY A 272 -84.54 70.29 -24.17
N TYR A 273 -84.52 71.40 -24.90
CA TYR A 273 -83.46 72.42 -24.81
C TYR A 273 -83.57 73.30 -23.55
N GLY A 274 -84.64 73.16 -22.76
CA GLY A 274 -84.93 73.99 -21.59
C GLY A 274 -85.70 75.27 -21.88
N ILE A 275 -86.21 75.45 -23.10
CA ILE A 275 -87.02 76.62 -23.49
C ILE A 275 -88.48 76.34 -23.09
N THR A 276 -88.91 76.87 -21.94
CA THR A 276 -90.24 76.62 -21.35
C THR A 276 -91.23 77.78 -21.54
N ASP A 277 -90.77 78.89 -22.11
CA ASP A 277 -91.48 80.17 -22.28
C ASP A 277 -91.72 80.54 -23.76
N ALA A 278 -91.45 79.62 -24.69
CA ALA A 278 -91.74 79.82 -26.11
C ALA A 278 -93.25 79.91 -26.37
N MET A 279 -93.70 81.04 -26.93
CA MET A 279 -95.07 81.22 -27.41
C MET A 279 -95.45 80.12 -28.41
N THR A 280 -96.65 79.56 -28.27
CA THR A 280 -97.21 78.58 -29.20
C THR A 280 -97.51 79.21 -30.56
N GLU A 281 -97.62 78.37 -31.59
CA GLU A 281 -98.06 78.81 -32.92
C GLU A 281 -99.44 79.50 -32.88
N THR A 282 -100.31 79.09 -31.95
CA THR A 282 -101.61 79.71 -31.70
C THR A 282 -101.48 81.13 -31.15
N GLU A 283 -100.65 81.34 -30.11
CA GLU A 283 -100.42 82.66 -29.53
C GLU A 283 -99.76 83.62 -30.54
N ILE A 284 -98.78 83.13 -31.31
CA ILE A 284 -98.16 83.89 -32.40
C ILE A 284 -99.19 84.32 -33.45
N LYS A 285 -100.17 83.46 -33.76
CA LYS A 285 -101.26 83.78 -34.69
C LYS A 285 -102.26 84.80 -34.14
N THR A 286 -102.50 84.85 -32.83
CA THR A 286 -103.37 85.88 -32.21
C THR A 286 -102.79 87.30 -32.38
N TYR A 287 -101.47 87.44 -32.35
CA TYR A 287 -100.79 88.72 -32.61
C TYR A 287 -100.50 88.99 -34.10
N ALA A 288 -100.86 88.07 -35.01
CA ALA A 288 -100.66 88.26 -36.44
C ALA A 288 -101.72 89.22 -37.01
N VAL A 289 -101.29 90.40 -37.46
CA VAL A 289 -102.16 91.42 -38.07
C VAL A 289 -102.94 90.79 -39.25
N PRO A 290 -104.29 90.75 -39.21
CA PRO A 290 -105.06 90.14 -40.27
C PRO A 290 -104.95 90.94 -41.57
N LYS A 291 -105.16 90.25 -42.69
CA LYS A 291 -105.24 90.89 -44.01
C LYS A 291 -106.45 91.84 -44.04
N PRO A 292 -106.33 93.05 -44.64
CA PRO A 292 -107.49 93.93 -44.85
C PRO A 292 -108.63 93.21 -45.59
N SER A 293 -109.87 93.47 -45.16
CA SER A 293 -111.09 93.05 -45.84
C SER A 293 -111.26 93.79 -47.18
N THR A 294 -112.15 93.29 -48.05
CA THR A 294 -112.44 93.89 -49.37
C THR A 294 -112.93 95.33 -49.28
N ASP A 295 -113.69 95.69 -48.24
CA ASP A 295 -114.15 97.06 -47.98
C ASP A 295 -113.00 98.04 -47.67
N CYS A 296 -111.82 97.50 -47.32
CA CYS A 296 -110.61 98.22 -46.94
C CYS A 296 -109.46 98.07 -47.95
N THR A 297 -109.69 97.52 -49.15
CA THR A 297 -108.64 97.42 -50.16
C THR A 297 -108.41 98.73 -50.92
N ALA A 298 -107.36 99.44 -50.51
CA ALA A 298 -106.55 100.34 -51.34
C ALA A 298 -107.05 101.78 -51.66
N GLU A 299 -107.79 102.43 -50.76
CA GLU A 299 -107.82 103.90 -50.70
C GLU A 299 -107.30 104.41 -49.34
N SER A 300 -106.29 105.29 -49.39
CA SER A 300 -105.47 105.65 -48.24
C SER A 300 -106.19 106.55 -47.24
N GLY A 301 -106.42 106.04 -46.03
CA GLY A 301 -107.06 106.75 -44.92
C GLY A 301 -108.49 106.31 -44.59
N ARG A 302 -109.12 105.45 -45.43
CA ARG A 302 -110.50 104.98 -45.20
C ARG A 302 -110.62 103.93 -44.10
N CYS A 303 -109.61 103.09 -43.93
CA CYS A 303 -109.56 102.11 -42.84
C CYS A 303 -108.27 102.25 -42.02
N VAL A 304 -108.40 102.01 -40.71
CA VAL A 304 -107.28 101.97 -39.75
C VAL A 304 -107.20 100.59 -39.10
N LEU A 305 -106.01 100.20 -38.64
CA LEU A 305 -105.88 99.03 -37.77
C LEU A 305 -106.32 99.43 -36.36
N SER A 306 -107.33 98.73 -35.85
CA SER A 306 -107.90 98.87 -34.50
C SER A 306 -107.71 97.57 -33.73
N VAL A 307 -108.14 97.54 -32.47
CA VAL A 307 -108.26 96.31 -31.66
C VAL A 307 -109.71 96.13 -31.21
N ASP A 308 -110.18 94.88 -31.18
CA ASP A 308 -111.49 94.54 -30.65
C ASP A 308 -111.50 94.53 -29.11
N THR A 309 -112.65 94.26 -28.50
CA THR A 309 -112.80 94.16 -27.03
C THR A 309 -112.07 92.97 -26.41
N SER A 310 -111.55 92.04 -27.22
CA SER A 310 -110.69 90.92 -26.81
C SER A 310 -109.19 91.25 -26.99
N GLY A 311 -108.85 92.42 -27.53
CA GLY A 311 -107.48 92.84 -27.87
C GLY A 311 -106.98 92.36 -29.23
N SER A 312 -107.82 91.70 -30.03
CA SER A 312 -107.44 91.16 -31.35
C SER A 312 -107.34 92.29 -32.38
N PRO A 313 -106.26 92.39 -33.18
CA PRO A 313 -106.15 93.43 -34.20
C PRO A 313 -107.14 93.19 -35.36
N TYR A 314 -107.85 94.23 -35.81
CA TYR A 314 -108.76 94.17 -36.96
C TYR A 314 -108.79 95.49 -37.74
N TRP A 315 -109.29 95.48 -38.98
CA TRP A 315 -109.38 96.67 -39.82
C TRP A 315 -110.76 97.33 -39.69
N MET A 316 -110.78 98.60 -39.24
CA MET A 316 -111.98 99.39 -39.01
C MET A 316 -112.13 100.48 -40.07
N ASP A 317 -113.28 100.53 -40.75
CA ASP A 317 -113.66 101.57 -41.71
C ASP A 317 -114.16 102.81 -40.96
N VAL A 318 -113.40 103.91 -41.00
CA VAL A 318 -113.69 105.13 -40.24
C VAL A 318 -114.73 106.04 -40.91
N THR A 319 -115.31 105.62 -42.03
CA THR A 319 -116.29 106.41 -42.81
C THR A 319 -117.73 105.90 -42.71
N LYS A 320 -117.94 104.72 -42.12
CA LYS A 320 -119.27 104.25 -41.69
C LYS A 320 -119.56 104.83 -40.29
N PRO A 321 -120.82 105.17 -39.95
CA PRO A 321 -121.16 105.57 -38.59
C PRO A 321 -120.78 104.49 -37.57
N ILE A 322 -120.39 104.92 -36.37
CA ILE A 322 -120.35 104.02 -35.22
C ILE A 322 -121.81 103.89 -34.76
N ASP A 323 -122.51 102.89 -35.29
CA ASP A 323 -123.89 102.59 -34.90
C ASP A 323 -123.92 102.07 -33.45
N ASP A 324 -124.18 102.98 -32.52
CA ASP A 324 -124.48 102.67 -31.11
C ASP A 324 -125.86 101.99 -31.02
N ALA A 325 -125.86 100.70 -31.38
CA ALA A 325 -127.04 99.87 -31.53
C ALA A 325 -127.02 98.71 -30.54
N THR A 326 -127.45 98.98 -29.30
CA THR A 326 -127.72 97.94 -28.30
C THR A 326 -129.00 97.15 -28.63
N THR A 327 -128.98 96.37 -29.71
CA THR A 327 -129.89 95.25 -30.03
C THR A 327 -129.26 94.36 -31.11
N GLY A 328 -129.21 93.03 -31.01
CA GLY A 328 -129.68 92.16 -29.92
C GLY A 328 -130.26 90.84 -30.41
N GLU A 329 -129.39 89.87 -30.74
CA GLU A 329 -129.65 88.42 -30.76
C GLU A 329 -128.33 87.67 -30.52
#